data_AF-A0A929DRX4-F1
#
_entry.id   AF-A0A929DRX4-F1
#
_cell.length_a   1.000
_cell.length_b   1.000
_cell.length_c   1.000
_cell.angle_alpha   90.00
_cell.angle_beta   90.00
_cell.angle_gamma   90.00
#
_symmetry.space_group_name_H-M   'P 1'
#
loop_
_entity.id
_entity.type
_entity.pdbx_description
1 polymer ?
#
loop_
_entity_poly.entity_id
_entity_poly.type
_entity_poly.pdbx_seq_one_letter_code
_entity_poly.pdbx_strand_id
1 'polypeptide(L)' 'MATQENYNYTVVRQFSVMTIVWGVVGMAVGVFIASQMAWPFLNFDIPWLTFGRLRPLHTNAVIFAFGGSA' A
#
# COMPACT_ATOMS: atom_id res chain seq x y z
N MET A 1 33.91 24.23 -20.03
CA MET A 1 33.05 23.03 -19.94
C MET A 1 31.70 23.49 -19.45
N ALA A 2 30.65 23.35 -20.25
CA ALA A 2 29.30 23.69 -19.81
C ALA A 2 28.85 22.65 -18.77
N THR A 3 28.51 23.10 -17.57
CA THR A 3 27.94 22.26 -16.52
C THR A 3 26.59 21.75 -17.03
N GLN A 4 26.45 20.43 -17.19
CA GLN A 4 25.17 19.83 -17.53
C GLN A 4 24.22 19.97 -16.33
N GLU A 5 23.22 20.84 -16.46
CA GLU A 5 22.08 20.94 -15.54
C GLU A 5 21.26 19.64 -15.64
N ASN A 6 21.55 18.67 -14.75
CA ASN A 6 20.86 17.39 -14.70
C ASN A 6 19.78 17.41 -13.61
N TYR A 7 18.57 16.95 -13.93
CA TYR A 7 17.51 16.76 -12.94
C TYR A 7 17.89 15.66 -11.93
N ASN A 8 17.56 15.89 -10.66
CA ASN A 8 17.74 14.89 -9.62
C ASN A 8 16.65 13.82 -9.68
N TYR A 9 16.94 12.69 -10.32
CA TYR A 9 16.02 11.55 -10.42
C TYR A 9 16.11 10.54 -9.26
N THR A 10 16.97 10.77 -8.26
CA THR A 10 17.16 9.81 -7.17
C THR A 10 15.86 9.60 -6.38
N VAL A 11 15.21 10.70 -6.00
CA VAL A 11 13.96 10.69 -5.23
C VAL A 11 12.82 10.13 -6.07
N VAL A 12 12.72 10.54 -7.34
CA VAL A 12 11.70 10.02 -8.27
C VAL A 12 11.79 8.51 -8.39
N ARG A 13 13.00 7.96 -8.58
CA ARG A 13 13.20 6.51 -8.66
C ARG A 13 12.79 5.79 -7.38
N GLN A 14 13.13 6.34 -6.21
CA GLN A 14 12.76 5.76 -4.92
C GLN A 14 11.23 5.72 -4.75
N PHE A 15 10.56 6.84 -5.03
CA PHE A 15 9.11 6.94 -4.93
C PHE A 15 8.40 6.03 -5.93
N SER A 16 8.85 5.97 -7.20
CA SER A 16 8.28 5.05 -8.20
C SER A 16 8.37 3.57 -7.77
N VAL A 17 9.49 3.17 -7.17
CA VAL A 17 9.63 1.80 -6.63
C VAL A 17 8.67 1.59 -5.44
N MET A 18 8.61 2.54 -4.51
CA MET A 18 7.72 2.44 -3.36
C MET A 18 6.24 2.43 -3.73
N THR A 19 5.84 3.11 -4.82
CA THR A 19 4.48 3.04 -5.37
C THR A 19 4.10 1.63 -5.78
N ILE A 20 5.00 0.90 -6.43
CA ILE A 20 4.70 -0.48 -6.81
C ILE A 20 4.58 -1.36 -5.56
N VAL A 21 5.48 -1.19 -4.59
CA VAL A 21 5.46 -1.93 -3.33
C VAL A 21 4.16 -1.70 -2.56
N TRP A 22 3.79 -0.45 -2.31
CA TRP A 22 2.57 -0.10 -1.59
C TRP A 22 1.30 -0.40 -2.37
N GLY A 23 1.34 -0.32 -3.69
CA GLY A 23 0.24 -0.76 -4.56
C GLY A 23 -0.06 -2.24 -4.37
N VAL A 24 0.97 -3.09 -4.39
CA VAL A 24 0.79 -4.54 -4.16
C VAL A 24 0.29 -4.81 -2.73
N VAL A 25 0.91 -4.20 -1.71
CA VAL A 25 0.52 -4.39 -0.30
C VAL A 25 -0.91 -3.92 -0.05
N GLY A 26 -1.25 -2.71 -0.48
CA GLY A 26 -2.59 -2.12 -0.29
C GLY A 26 -3.68 -2.95 -0.96
N MET A 27 -3.47 -3.37 -2.22
CA MET A 27 -4.44 -4.18 -2.95
C MET A 27 -4.57 -5.59 -2.38
N ALA A 28 -3.47 -6.22 -1.95
CA ALA A 28 -3.50 -7.54 -1.33
C ALA A 28 -4.28 -7.54 0.01
N VAL A 29 -4.07 -6.54 0.86
CA VAL A 29 -4.87 -6.37 2.08
C VAL A 29 -6.34 -6.12 1.72
N GLY A 30 -6.63 -5.40 0.63
CA GLY A 30 -7.98 -5.19 0.10
C GLY A 30 -8.68 -6.50 -0.27
N VAL A 31 -8.00 -7.38 -1.01
CA VAL A 31 -8.51 -8.72 -1.34
C VAL A 31 -8.72 -9.55 -0.08
N PHE A 32 -7.79 -9.47 0.88
CA PHE A 32 -7.92 -10.17 2.16
C PHE A 32 -9.16 -9.73 2.94
N ILE A 33 -9.37 -8.43 3.15
CA ILE A 33 -10.57 -7.94 3.87
C ILE A 33 -11.87 -8.21 3.09
N ALA A 34 -11.83 -8.20 1.75
CA ALA A 34 -12.97 -8.61 0.94
C ALA A 34 -13.31 -10.10 1.16
N SER A 35 -12.28 -10.95 1.25
CA SER A 35 -12.46 -12.38 1.57
C SER A 35 -13.03 -12.60 2.97
N GLN A 36 -12.74 -11.74 3.95
CA GLN A 36 -13.35 -11.80 5.29
C GLN A 36 -14.84 -11.49 5.29
N MET A 37 -15.31 -10.65 4.34
CA MET A 37 -16.75 -10.41 4.15
C MET A 37 -17.44 -11.61 3.49
N ALA A 38 -16.76 -12.31 2.58
CA ALA A 38 -17.29 -13.52 1.94
C ALA A 38 -17.28 -14.73 2.89
N TRP A 39 -16.22 -14.87 3.68
CA TRP A 39 -16.00 -15.97 4.61
C TRP A 39 -15.54 -15.45 5.99
N PRO A 40 -16.47 -15.25 6.94
CA PRO A 40 -16.16 -14.65 8.23
C PRO A 40 -15.12 -15.39 9.08
N PHE A 41 -14.92 -16.70 8.85
CA PHE A 41 -13.90 -17.48 9.58
C PHE A 41 -12.46 -17.01 9.32
N LEU A 42 -12.21 -16.28 8.22
CA LEU A 42 -10.91 -15.66 7.91
C LEU A 42 -10.52 -14.50 8.85
N ASN A 43 -11.35 -14.17 9.84
CA ASN A 43 -10.93 -13.31 10.96
C ASN A 43 -10.02 -14.06 11.96
N PHE A 44 -10.01 -15.40 11.91
CA PHE A 44 -9.18 -16.29 12.73
C PHE A 44 -9.27 -16.10 14.25
N ASP A 45 -10.29 -15.37 14.74
CA ASP A 45 -10.43 -14.93 16.14
C ASP A 45 -9.17 -14.23 16.71
N ILE A 46 -8.35 -13.65 15.82
CA ILE A 46 -7.11 -12.95 16.18
C ILE A 46 -7.36 -11.42 16.17
N PRO A 47 -7.01 -10.69 17.25
CA PRO A 47 -7.35 -9.27 17.37
C PRO A 47 -6.74 -8.34 16.31
N TRP A 48 -5.60 -8.68 15.69
CA TRP A 48 -4.98 -7.84 14.65
C TRP A 48 -5.38 -8.23 13.22
N LEU A 49 -5.96 -9.42 13.02
CA LEU A 49 -6.44 -9.86 11.72
C LEU A 49 -7.92 -9.58 11.51
N THR A 50 -8.62 -8.94 12.45
CA THR A 50 -10.06 -8.70 12.31
C THR A 50 -10.36 -7.62 11.28
N PHE A 51 -11.43 -7.79 10.52
CA PHE A 51 -11.88 -6.86 9.46
C PHE A 51 -11.93 -5.39 9.93
N GLY A 52 -12.42 -5.15 11.14
CA GLY A 52 -12.52 -3.81 11.71
C GLY A 52 -11.19 -3.07 11.86
N ARG A 53 -10.07 -3.78 12.03
CA ARG A 53 -8.73 -3.20 12.13
C ARG A 53 -7.99 -3.18 10.79
N LEU A 54 -8.16 -4.23 9.98
CA LEU A 54 -7.50 -4.32 8.68
C LEU A 54 -8.10 -3.38 7.62
N ARG A 55 -9.37 -2.99 7.74
CA ARG A 55 -9.98 -2.01 6.84
C ARG A 55 -9.29 -0.64 6.88
N PRO A 56 -9.13 0.03 8.04
CA PRO A 56 -8.40 1.29 8.09
C PRO A 56 -6.91 1.12 7.70
N LEU A 57 -6.30 -0.06 7.93
CA LEU A 57 -4.97 -0.36 7.40
C LEU A 57 -4.95 -0.36 5.86
N HIS A 58 -5.87 -1.07 5.20
CA HIS A 58 -6.02 -1.09 3.75
C HIS A 58 -6.24 0.32 3.19
N THR A 59 -7.16 1.08 3.75
CA THR A 59 -7.48 2.43 3.27
C THR A 59 -6.27 3.37 3.38
N ASN A 60 -5.53 3.34 4.49
CA ASN A 60 -4.31 4.17 4.62
C ASN A 60 -3.19 3.69 3.68
N ALA A 61 -3.00 2.38 3.52
CA ALA A 61 -2.00 1.82 2.62
C ALA A 61 -2.27 2.19 1.15
N VAL A 62 -3.54 2.14 0.71
CA VAL A 62 -3.90 2.50 -0.68
C VAL A 62 -3.89 4.01 -0.91
N ILE A 63 -4.40 4.82 0.03
CA ILE A 63 -4.51 6.27 -0.17
C ILE A 63 -3.18 6.97 0.07
N PHE A 64 -2.55 6.78 1.24
CA PHE A 64 -1.39 7.57 1.64
C PHE A 64 -0.06 6.92 1.29
N ALA A 65 0.02 5.59 1.36
CA ALA A 65 1.27 4.92 1.03
C ALA A 65 1.42 4.75 -0.50
N PHE A 66 0.43 4.15 -1.17
CA PHE A 66 0.42 4.03 -2.63
C PHE A 66 0.14 5.37 -3.32
N GLY A 67 -1.01 6.00 -3.02
CA GLY A 67 -1.37 7.28 -3.64
C GLY A 67 -0.45 8.44 -3.26
N GLY A 68 0.20 8.40 -2.10
CA GLY A 68 1.17 9.42 -1.70
C GLY A 68 2.56 9.22 -2.28
N SER A 69 2.89 8.03 -2.80
CA SER A 69 4.16 7.79 -3.48
C SER A 69 4.10 7.85 -5.00
N ALA A 70 2.89 7.72 -5.57
CA ALA A 70 2.60 7.84 -7.01
C ALA A 70 2.68 9.28 -7.49
#